data_AF-M1D7W6-F1
#
_entry.id   AF-M1D7W6-F1
#
_cell.length_a   1.000
_cell.length_b   1.000
_cell.length_c   1.000
_cell.angle_alpha   90.00
_cell.angle_beta   90.00
_cell.angle_gamma   90.00
#
_symmetry.space_group_name_H-M   'P 1'
#
loop_
_entity.id
_entity.type
_entity.pdbx_description
1 polymer ?
#
loop_
_entity_poly.entity_id
_entity_poly.type
_entity_poly.pdbx_seq_one_letter_code
_entity_poly.pdbx_strand_id
1 'polypeptide(L)'
;MANKIDVVCKAGTVSDQAKLEYKGFSKWNSYSSKKNHTAILQILIDNRDEETKDIDGVRLPTLVYVAREKHPEHFHNFKDGAMNALLRVSSEISNAPVILNVDCDMYSNNSNAIQDALCFFMDEERSREIAFVQFPQSFGNATKNEVYGSLRVIDEVSTLYISIWFYGVDEYSLL
;
A
#
# COMPACT_ATOMS: atom_id res chain seq x y z
N MET A 1 15.11 -0.91 16.67
CA MET A 1 14.15 -1.57 15.76
C MET A 1 14.86 -2.27 14.61
N ALA A 2 15.75 -1.58 13.87
CA ALA A 2 16.54 -2.15 12.77
C ALA A 2 17.22 -3.50 13.10
N ASN A 3 17.93 -3.59 14.23
CA ASN A 3 18.61 -4.83 14.62
C ASN A 3 17.67 -6.06 14.74
N LYS A 4 16.42 -5.89 15.15
CA LYS A 4 15.46 -7.01 15.25
C LYS A 4 15.04 -7.48 13.86
N ILE A 5 14.78 -6.54 12.94
CA ILE A 5 14.42 -6.82 11.56
C ILE A 5 15.58 -7.51 10.86
N ASP A 6 16.81 -6.98 10.99
CA ASP A 6 18.00 -7.56 10.38
C ASP A 6 18.27 -9.00 10.85
N VAL A 7 18.05 -9.27 12.15
CA VAL A 7 18.17 -10.61 12.71
C VAL A 7 17.17 -11.57 12.07
N VAL A 8 15.89 -11.17 11.96
CA VAL A 8 14.85 -11.98 11.32
C VAL A 8 15.13 -12.18 9.82
N CYS A 9 15.55 -11.13 9.10
CA CYS A 9 15.92 -11.21 7.70
C CYS A 9 17.09 -12.16 7.46
N LYS A 10 18.13 -12.11 8.30
CA LYS A 10 19.28 -13.02 8.23
C LYS A 10 18.91 -14.46 8.59
N ALA A 11 18.04 -14.65 9.58
CA ALA A 11 17.56 -15.97 9.98
C ALA A 11 16.56 -16.58 8.98
N GLY A 12 15.95 -15.76 8.12
CA GLY A 12 14.90 -16.17 7.18
C GLY A 12 13.60 -16.65 7.84
N THR A 13 13.51 -16.56 9.17
CA THR A 13 12.39 -17.05 9.98
C THR A 13 12.16 -16.14 11.18
N VAL A 14 10.90 -16.06 11.61
CA VAL A 14 10.50 -15.38 12.84
C VAL A 14 10.66 -16.36 14.01
N SER A 15 11.17 -15.89 15.16
CA SER A 15 11.32 -16.72 16.35
C SER A 15 9.95 -17.18 16.88
N ASP A 16 9.89 -18.37 17.48
CA ASP A 16 8.62 -18.91 17.98
C ASP A 16 8.03 -18.06 19.12
N GLN A 17 8.88 -17.40 19.91
CA GLN A 17 8.46 -16.40 20.89
C GLN A 17 7.67 -15.24 20.24
N ALA A 18 8.19 -14.67 19.14
CA ALA A 18 7.52 -13.59 18.43
C ALA A 18 6.22 -14.05 17.75
N LYS A 19 6.16 -15.31 17.28
CA LYS A 19 4.91 -15.91 16.76
C LYS A 19 3.84 -16.08 17.85
N LEU A 20 4.25 -16.40 19.08
CA LEU A 20 3.33 -16.54 20.22
C LEU A 20 2.76 -15.20 20.68
N GLU A 21 3.56 -14.13 20.60
CA GLU A 21 3.13 -12.76 20.93
C GLU A 21 2.06 -12.25 19.95
N TYR A 22 2.17 -12.56 18.65
CA TYR A 22 1.21 -12.14 17.63
C TYR A 22 0.43 -13.30 17.01
N LYS A 23 -0.65 -13.70 17.68
CA LYS A 23 -1.54 -14.80 17.23
C LYS A 23 -2.34 -14.51 15.94
N GLY A 24 -2.43 -13.25 15.52
CA GLY A 24 -3.17 -12.84 14.31
C GLY A 24 -2.71 -13.53 13.02
N PHE A 25 -1.45 -13.98 13.00
CA PHE A 25 -0.87 -14.67 11.86
C PHE A 25 -0.88 -16.21 11.96
N SER A 26 -1.59 -16.78 12.94
CA SER A 26 -1.72 -18.24 13.08
C SER A 26 -2.33 -18.92 11.84
N LYS A 27 -3.12 -18.20 11.04
CA LYS A 27 -3.63 -18.68 9.74
C LYS A 27 -2.52 -19.05 8.74
N TRP A 28 -1.33 -18.47 8.87
CA TRP A 28 -0.18 -18.88 8.07
C TRP A 28 0.34 -20.27 8.43
N ASN A 29 -0.01 -20.83 9.60
CA ASN A 29 0.40 -22.18 9.96
C ASN A 29 -0.32 -23.27 9.14
N SER A 30 -1.53 -22.98 8.63
CA SER A 30 -2.26 -23.89 7.72
C SER A 30 -1.84 -23.75 6.25
N TYR A 31 -0.85 -22.90 5.97
CA TYR A 31 -0.36 -22.65 4.63
C TYR A 31 0.40 -23.86 4.07
N SER A 32 -0.09 -24.43 2.98
CA SER A 32 0.56 -25.55 2.31
C SER A 32 1.57 -25.10 1.25
N SER A 33 1.32 -24.00 0.52
CA SER A 33 2.26 -23.45 -0.48
C SER A 33 1.96 -22.02 -0.96
N LYS A 34 2.94 -21.37 -1.61
CA LYS A 34 2.82 -20.01 -2.22
C LYS A 34 1.72 -19.87 -3.28
N LYS A 35 1.24 -20.99 -3.81
CA LYS A 35 0.24 -21.06 -4.86
C LYS A 35 -1.09 -21.62 -4.37
N ASN A 36 -1.15 -22.11 -3.13
CA ASN A 36 -2.34 -22.72 -2.56
C ASN A 36 -2.49 -22.32 -1.09
N HIS A 37 -3.29 -21.28 -0.86
CA HIS A 37 -3.61 -20.81 0.48
C HIS A 37 -4.88 -19.96 0.45
N THR A 38 -5.63 -19.99 1.56
CA THR A 38 -6.81 -19.15 1.75
C THR A 38 -6.43 -17.68 1.93
N ALA A 39 -7.42 -16.79 1.83
CA ALA A 39 -7.23 -15.38 2.12
C ALA A 39 -6.92 -15.13 3.60
N ILE A 40 -6.00 -14.21 3.85
CA ILE A 40 -5.59 -13.77 5.19
C ILE A 40 -5.75 -12.25 5.24
N LEU A 41 -6.57 -11.79 6.18
CA LEU A 41 -6.80 -10.39 6.47
C LEU A 41 -6.55 -10.17 7.96
N GLN A 42 -5.72 -9.20 8.29
CA GLN A 42 -5.39 -8.85 9.66
C GLN A 42 -5.31 -7.32 9.80
N ILE A 43 -6.10 -6.75 10.70
CA ILE A 43 -5.94 -5.36 11.12
C ILE A 43 -4.82 -5.32 12.15
N LEU A 44 -3.74 -4.59 11.85
CA LEU A 44 -2.54 -4.48 12.68
C LEU A 44 -2.59 -3.27 13.60
N ILE A 45 -3.13 -2.17 13.08
CA ILE A 45 -3.46 -0.96 13.83
C ILE A 45 -4.90 -0.64 13.46
N ASP A 46 -5.77 -0.48 14.45
CA ASP A 46 -7.18 -0.14 14.24
C ASP A 46 -7.48 1.22 14.84
N ASN A 47 -7.61 2.26 14.02
CA ASN A 47 -7.82 3.63 14.50
C ASN A 47 -9.12 3.84 15.31
N ARG A 48 -10.02 2.84 15.31
CA ARG A 48 -11.26 2.84 16.10
C ARG A 48 -11.02 2.42 17.55
N ASP A 49 -9.90 1.73 17.81
CA ASP A 49 -9.49 1.31 19.14
C ASP A 49 -8.82 2.49 19.89
N GLU A 50 -9.31 2.80 21.09
CA GLU A 50 -8.82 3.92 21.88
C GLU A 50 -7.38 3.76 22.36
N GLU A 51 -6.88 2.51 22.42
CA GLU A 51 -5.52 2.17 22.80
C GLU A 51 -4.51 2.40 21.65
N THR A 52 -4.99 2.61 20.42
CA THR A 52 -4.12 2.81 19.23
C THR A 52 -3.71 4.27 19.04
N LYS A 53 -3.09 4.83 20.07
CA LYS A 53 -2.56 6.19 20.07
C LYS A 53 -1.03 6.18 20.14
N ASP A 54 -0.42 7.20 19.57
CA ASP A 54 1.00 7.46 19.76
C ASP A 54 1.28 8.01 21.17
N ILE A 55 2.56 8.32 21.44
CA ILE A 55 3.03 8.85 22.73
C ILE A 55 2.41 10.21 23.08
N ASP A 56 1.95 10.95 22.08
CA ASP A 56 1.33 12.28 22.22
C ASP A 56 -0.20 12.16 22.31
N GLY A 57 -0.75 10.94 22.28
CA GLY A 57 -2.18 10.67 22.37
C GLY A 57 -2.92 10.83 21.04
N VAL A 58 -2.21 10.97 19.92
CA VAL A 58 -2.80 11.09 18.57
C VAL A 58 -3.10 9.69 18.04
N ARG A 59 -4.30 9.52 17.47
CA ARG A 59 -4.71 8.23 16.88
C ARG A 59 -3.85 7.89 15.65
N LEU A 60 -3.37 6.66 15.60
CA LEU A 60 -2.64 6.16 14.46
C LEU A 60 -3.59 5.78 13.31
N PRO A 61 -3.15 5.87 12.04
CA PRO A 61 -3.95 5.42 10.91
C PRO A 61 -4.14 3.90 10.95
N THR A 62 -5.29 3.43 10.45
CA THR A 62 -5.58 2.00 10.35
C THR A 62 -4.61 1.34 9.38
N LEU A 63 -3.93 0.28 9.84
CA LEU A 63 -3.00 -0.51 9.05
C LEU A 63 -3.57 -1.92 8.87
N VAL A 64 -3.83 -2.31 7.63
CA VAL A 64 -4.40 -3.61 7.29
C VAL A 64 -3.41 -4.42 6.47
N TYR A 65 -3.16 -5.65 6.91
CA TYR A 65 -2.46 -6.66 6.15
C TYR A 65 -3.45 -7.52 5.37
N VAL A 66 -3.21 -7.69 4.06
CA VAL A 66 -4.02 -8.53 3.19
C VAL A 66 -3.12 -9.45 2.36
N ALA A 67 -3.37 -10.75 2.46
CA ALA A 67 -2.92 -11.73 1.49
C ALA A 67 -4.16 -12.38 0.87
N ARG A 68 -4.40 -12.12 -0.41
CA ARG A 68 -5.50 -12.74 -1.16
C ARG A 68 -5.33 -14.25 -1.27
N GLU A 69 -6.44 -14.95 -1.42
CA GLU A 69 -6.44 -16.38 -1.73
C GLU A 69 -5.69 -16.66 -3.04
N LYS A 70 -5.01 -17.81 -3.09
CA LYS A 70 -4.43 -18.38 -4.30
C LYS A 70 -4.78 -19.84 -4.40
N HIS A 71 -5.16 -20.28 -5.59
CA HIS A 71 -5.37 -21.67 -5.93
C HIS A 71 -4.56 -22.02 -7.19
N PRO A 72 -3.93 -23.20 -7.29
CA PRO A 72 -3.09 -23.57 -8.44
C PRO A 72 -3.81 -23.53 -9.79
N GLU A 73 -5.12 -23.78 -9.78
CA GLU A 73 -5.97 -23.85 -10.97
C GLU A 73 -6.51 -22.47 -11.42
N HIS A 74 -6.32 -21.43 -10.61
CA HIS A 74 -6.85 -20.10 -10.88
C HIS A 74 -5.72 -19.12 -11.20
N PHE A 75 -5.80 -18.50 -12.37
CA PHE A 75 -4.85 -17.46 -12.75
C PHE A 75 -5.08 -16.21 -11.89
N HIS A 76 -4.01 -15.67 -11.31
CA HIS A 76 -4.10 -14.65 -10.27
C HIS A 76 -3.71 -13.24 -10.75
N ASN A 77 -3.45 -13.01 -12.04
CA ASN A 77 -3.22 -11.67 -12.61
C ASN A 77 -2.17 -10.81 -11.87
N PHE A 78 -1.13 -11.43 -11.30
CA PHE A 78 -0.01 -10.78 -10.60
C PHE A 78 -0.34 -9.48 -9.85
N LYS A 79 0.13 -8.32 -10.32
CA LYS A 79 -0.03 -7.00 -9.66
C LYS A 79 -1.47 -6.51 -9.76
N ASP A 80 -2.09 -6.63 -10.93
CA ASP A 80 -3.46 -6.16 -11.19
C ASP A 80 -4.48 -6.88 -10.31
N GLY A 81 -4.38 -8.20 -10.22
CA GLY A 81 -5.25 -8.98 -9.35
C GLY A 81 -5.01 -8.70 -7.86
N ALA A 82 -3.80 -8.28 -7.47
CA ALA A 82 -3.52 -7.89 -6.10
C ALA A 82 -4.16 -6.52 -5.80
N MET A 83 -4.03 -5.58 -6.73
CA MET A 83 -4.66 -4.26 -6.65
C MET A 83 -6.18 -4.38 -6.55
N ASN A 84 -6.82 -5.17 -7.43
CA ASN A 84 -8.27 -5.38 -7.40
C ASN A 84 -8.76 -5.99 -6.08
N ALA A 85 -7.99 -6.90 -5.49
CA ALA A 85 -8.31 -7.44 -4.17
C ALA A 85 -8.21 -6.38 -3.07
N LEU A 86 -7.16 -5.54 -3.11
CA LEU A 86 -7.00 -4.42 -2.17
C LEU A 86 -8.14 -3.40 -2.29
N LEU A 87 -8.58 -3.07 -3.52
CA LEU A 87 -9.71 -2.18 -3.76
C LEU A 87 -11.00 -2.68 -3.08
N ARG A 88 -11.33 -3.97 -3.27
CA ARG A 88 -12.51 -4.61 -2.65
C ARG A 88 -12.42 -4.70 -1.13
N VAL A 89 -11.23 -4.93 -0.58
CA VAL A 89 -11.05 -4.94 0.87
C VAL A 89 -11.15 -3.51 1.43
N SER A 90 -10.60 -2.52 0.72
CA SER A 90 -10.67 -1.12 1.10
C SER A 90 -12.10 -0.59 1.12
N SER A 91 -12.95 -0.98 0.16
CA SER A 91 -14.36 -0.59 0.13
C SER A 91 -15.13 -1.03 1.38
N GLU A 92 -14.80 -2.21 1.92
CA GLU A 92 -15.44 -2.73 3.14
C GLU A 92 -14.88 -2.12 4.43
N ILE A 93 -13.60 -1.72 4.45
CA ILE A 93 -12.93 -1.25 5.67
C ILE A 93 -13.08 0.26 5.85
N SER A 94 -12.71 1.04 4.84
CA SER A 94 -12.67 2.51 4.93
C SER A 94 -13.59 3.20 3.94
N ASN A 95 -13.91 2.53 2.81
CA ASN A 95 -14.65 3.10 1.70
C ASN A 95 -14.16 4.49 1.26
N ALA A 96 -12.83 4.68 1.27
CA ALA A 96 -12.23 5.96 0.93
C ALA A 96 -12.51 6.31 -0.55
N PRO A 97 -12.85 7.58 -0.86
CA PRO A 97 -13.14 8.01 -2.24
C PRO A 97 -11.89 8.09 -3.12
N VAL A 98 -10.72 7.98 -2.50
CA VAL A 98 -9.43 8.31 -3.06
C VAL A 98 -8.43 7.23 -2.68
N ILE A 99 -7.69 6.70 -3.66
CA ILE A 99 -6.80 5.56 -3.45
C ILE A 99 -5.39 5.91 -3.90
N LEU A 100 -4.45 5.86 -2.96
CA LEU A 100 -3.04 6.09 -3.19
C LEU A 100 -2.30 4.78 -3.47
N ASN A 101 -1.79 4.60 -4.68
CA ASN A 101 -0.93 3.46 -5.01
C ASN A 101 0.57 3.82 -4.90
N VAL A 102 1.35 3.00 -4.19
CA VAL A 102 2.80 3.17 -3.98
C VAL A 102 3.50 1.82 -4.09
N ASP A 103 4.60 1.77 -4.84
CA ASP A 103 5.43 0.58 -4.99
C ASP A 103 6.41 0.42 -3.80
N CYS A 104 6.89 -0.81 -3.56
CA CYS A 104 7.67 -1.12 -2.36
C CYS A 104 9.10 -0.55 -2.34
N ASP A 105 9.59 -0.06 -3.48
CA ASP A 105 10.86 0.64 -3.65
C ASP A 105 10.70 2.18 -3.67
N MET A 106 9.47 2.66 -3.45
CA MET A 106 9.12 4.08 -3.44
C MET A 106 8.68 4.52 -2.04
N TYR A 107 8.97 5.77 -1.71
CA TYR A 107 8.47 6.43 -0.50
C TYR A 107 8.21 7.91 -0.79
N SER A 108 7.36 8.54 0.03
CA SER A 108 7.14 9.98 -0.06
C SER A 108 8.31 10.74 0.53
N ASN A 109 8.88 11.67 -0.23
CA ASN A 109 9.84 12.65 0.26
C ASN A 109 9.19 13.94 0.77
N ASN A 110 7.90 14.14 0.52
CA ASN A 110 7.15 15.33 0.91
C ASN A 110 5.88 14.93 1.68
N SER A 111 5.76 15.40 2.93
CA SER A 111 4.58 15.13 3.77
C SER A 111 3.31 15.79 3.23
N ASN A 112 3.43 16.83 2.40
CA ASN A 112 2.29 17.53 1.80
C ASN A 112 1.81 16.91 0.49
N ALA A 113 2.49 15.90 -0.07
CA ALA A 113 2.16 15.41 -1.40
C ALA A 113 0.72 14.89 -1.54
N ILE A 114 0.17 14.30 -0.48
CA ILE A 114 -1.24 13.87 -0.45
C ILE A 114 -2.16 15.10 -0.48
N GLN A 115 -1.83 16.15 0.27
CA GLN A 115 -2.60 17.40 0.28
C GLN A 115 -2.57 18.08 -1.09
N ASP A 116 -1.38 18.16 -1.70
CA ASP A 116 -1.19 18.72 -3.04
C ASP A 116 -2.03 17.96 -4.08
N ALA A 117 -2.06 16.63 -4.00
CA ALA A 117 -2.88 15.79 -4.87
C ALA A 117 -4.38 16.06 -4.68
N LEU A 118 -4.83 16.15 -3.42
CA LEU A 118 -6.22 16.42 -3.09
C LEU A 118 -6.71 17.78 -3.59
N CYS A 119 -5.83 18.79 -3.68
CA CYS A 119 -6.20 20.09 -4.26
C CYS A 119 -6.79 19.95 -5.68
N PHE A 120 -6.25 19.06 -6.52
CA PHE A 120 -6.79 18.83 -7.86
C PHE A 120 -8.17 18.18 -7.83
N PHE A 121 -8.38 17.24 -6.92
CA PHE A 121 -9.64 16.53 -6.82
C PHE A 121 -10.73 17.29 -6.06
N MET A 122 -10.36 18.32 -5.30
CA MET A 122 -11.29 19.20 -4.60
C MET A 122 -11.56 20.50 -5.38
N ASP A 123 -11.00 20.65 -6.58
CA ASP A 123 -11.26 21.80 -7.46
C ASP A 123 -12.73 21.82 -7.90
N GLU A 124 -13.44 22.91 -7.61
CA GLU A 124 -14.89 23.00 -7.83
C GLU A 124 -15.28 22.90 -9.31
N GLU A 125 -14.40 23.34 -10.22
CA GLU A 125 -14.68 23.38 -11.66
C GLU A 125 -14.18 22.13 -12.37
N ARG A 126 -12.98 21.65 -12.01
CA ARG A 126 -12.22 20.66 -12.79
C ARG A 126 -12.14 19.29 -12.15
N SER A 127 -12.47 19.14 -10.87
CA SER A 127 -12.36 17.85 -10.15
C SER A 127 -13.00 16.68 -10.89
N ARG A 128 -14.17 16.91 -11.52
CA ARG A 128 -14.94 15.89 -12.25
C ARG A 128 -14.25 15.39 -13.52
N GLU A 129 -13.26 16.12 -14.02
CA GLU A 129 -12.49 15.77 -15.21
C GLU A 129 -11.20 15.01 -14.88
N ILE A 130 -10.88 14.87 -13.58
CA ILE A 130 -9.60 14.33 -13.11
C ILE A 130 -9.83 12.94 -12.51
N ALA A 131 -9.43 11.91 -13.25
CA ALA A 131 -9.49 10.53 -12.76
C ALA A 131 -8.29 10.17 -11.87
N PHE A 132 -7.11 10.76 -12.18
CA PHE A 132 -5.91 10.55 -11.38
C PHE A 132 -4.93 11.73 -11.44
N VAL A 133 -4.13 11.86 -10.37
CA VAL A 133 -2.96 12.75 -10.32
C VAL A 133 -1.73 11.85 -10.34
N GLN A 134 -0.82 12.12 -11.28
CA GLN A 134 0.44 11.39 -11.42
C GLN A 134 1.59 12.28 -10.95
N PHE A 135 2.37 11.76 -10.00
CA PHE A 135 3.59 12.41 -9.54
C PHE A 135 4.81 11.88 -10.33
N PRO A 136 5.86 12.70 -10.50
CA PRO A 136 7.10 12.27 -11.13
C PRO A 136 7.88 11.29 -10.23
N GLN A 137 8.59 10.33 -10.84
CA GLN A 137 9.45 9.38 -10.13
C GLN A 137 10.92 9.80 -10.24
N SER A 138 11.59 9.90 -9.10
CA SER A 138 13.00 10.25 -8.99
C SER A 138 13.70 9.13 -8.24
N PHE A 139 14.76 8.63 -8.85
CA PHE A 139 15.54 7.53 -8.32
C PHE A 139 16.81 8.07 -7.68
N GLY A 140 17.07 7.64 -6.44
CA GLY A 140 18.36 7.93 -5.79
C GLY A 140 19.53 7.28 -6.54
N ASN A 141 20.74 7.81 -6.36
CA ASN A 141 22.00 7.24 -6.87
C ASN A 141 22.19 7.25 -8.40
N ALA A 142 21.60 8.21 -9.12
CA ALA A 142 21.87 8.40 -10.55
C ALA A 142 23.33 8.84 -10.79
N THR A 143 24.15 7.96 -11.37
CA THR A 143 25.55 8.23 -11.72
C THR A 143 25.67 9.35 -12.77
N LYS A 144 26.79 10.08 -12.80
CA LYS A 144 27.05 11.12 -13.82
C LYS A 144 27.03 10.58 -15.26
N ASN A 145 27.36 9.30 -15.44
CA ASN A 145 27.33 8.57 -16.71
C ASN A 145 26.15 7.59 -16.74
N GLU A 146 24.96 8.07 -16.44
CA GLU A 146 23.77 7.22 -16.43
C GLU A 146 23.29 7.01 -17.87
N VAL A 147 23.53 5.80 -18.39
CA VAL A 147 23.33 5.43 -19.80
C VAL A 147 21.89 4.97 -20.06
N TYR A 148 21.08 4.80 -19.00
CA TYR A 148 19.72 4.27 -19.07
C TYR A 148 18.63 5.35 -19.12
N GLY A 149 19.00 6.63 -19.15
CA GLY A 149 18.06 7.72 -19.38
C GLY A 149 17.00 7.85 -18.29
N SER A 150 17.35 7.58 -17.02
CA SER A 150 16.51 7.95 -15.89
C SER A 150 16.22 9.47 -15.97
N LEU A 151 14.94 9.80 -16.12
CA LEU A 151 14.48 11.16 -16.41
C LEU A 151 14.96 12.12 -15.31
N ARG A 152 15.97 12.93 -15.61
CA ARG A 152 16.40 14.11 -14.82
C ARG A 152 15.67 15.38 -15.28
N VAL A 153 14.41 15.26 -15.72
CA VAL A 153 13.63 16.47 -16.01
C VAL A 153 13.35 17.14 -14.66
N ILE A 154 13.67 18.42 -14.58
CA ILE A 154 13.71 19.26 -13.37
C ILE A 154 12.46 19.03 -12.52
N ASP A 155 12.59 18.23 -11.45
CA ASP A 155 11.57 18.04 -10.41
C ASP A 155 11.68 19.23 -9.44
N GLU A 156 11.12 20.37 -9.82
CA GLU A 156 10.71 21.40 -8.86
C GLU A 156 9.39 21.01 -8.15
N VAL A 157 8.79 19.89 -8.55
CA VAL A 157 7.53 19.37 -8.03
C VAL A 157 7.79 18.02 -7.36
N SER A 158 7.29 17.89 -6.13
CA SER A 158 7.25 16.70 -5.28
C SER A 158 7.37 15.38 -6.06
N THR A 159 8.39 14.58 -5.76
CA THR A 159 8.58 13.30 -6.41
C THR A 159 7.79 12.21 -5.68
N LEU A 160 6.88 11.50 -6.36
CA LEU A 160 6.41 10.19 -5.97
C LEU A 160 5.89 9.39 -7.19
N TYR A 161 5.85 8.06 -7.11
CA TYR A 161 4.76 7.35 -7.78
C TYR A 161 3.54 7.42 -6.89
N ILE A 162 2.71 8.43 -7.13
CA ILE A 162 1.35 8.45 -6.65
C ILE A 162 0.51 8.39 -7.91
N SER A 163 -0.23 7.30 -8.08
CA SER A 163 -1.45 7.34 -8.86
C SER A 163 -2.57 7.36 -7.84
N ILE A 164 -3.16 8.54 -7.64
CA ILE A 164 -4.39 8.64 -6.87
C ILE A 164 -5.54 8.29 -7.79
N TRP A 165 -6.33 7.26 -7.50
CA TRP A 165 -7.54 6.95 -8.26
C TRP A 165 -8.78 7.45 -7.52
N PHE A 166 -9.68 8.14 -8.24
CA PHE A 166 -11.06 8.37 -7.80
C PHE A 166 -11.96 7.24 -8.29
N TYR A 167 -12.78 6.68 -7.41
CA TYR A 167 -13.90 5.83 -7.82
C TYR A 167 -15.20 6.64 -7.73
N GLY A 168 -15.81 6.91 -8.88
CA GLY A 168 -17.27 7.04 -8.96
C GLY A 168 -17.84 5.63 -8.96
N VAL A 169 -18.72 5.33 -8.00
CA VAL A 169 -19.40 4.03 -7.93
C VAL A 169 -20.39 3.95 -9.09
N ASP A 170 -19.93 3.45 -10.24
CA ASP A 170 -20.80 2.91 -11.29
C ASP A 170 -20.62 1.39 -11.34
N GLU A 171 -21.70 0.69 -11.04
CA GLU A 171 -21.82 -0.74 -10.72
C GLU A 171 -21.57 -1.72 -11.90
N TYR A 172 -20.89 -1.29 -12.98
CA TYR A 172 -20.91 -2.00 -14.26
C TYR A 172 -19.54 -2.30 -14.89
N SER A 173 -18.51 -2.60 -14.11
CA SER A 173 -17.22 -3.06 -14.67
C SER A 173 -16.56 -4.22 -13.92
N LEU A 174 -17.35 -5.02 -13.19
CA LEU A 174 -16.88 -6.18 -12.44
C LEU A 174 -17.38 -7.52 -13.01
N LEU A 175 -17.25 -7.70 -14.32
CA LEU A 175 -17.23 -9.02 -14.96
C LEU A 175 -15.88 -9.24 -15.65
#